data_AF-A0A821IE48-F1
#
_entry.id   AF-A0A821IE48-F1
#
_cell.length_a   1.000
_cell.length_b   1.000
_cell.length_c   1.000
_cell.angle_alpha   90.00
_cell.angle_beta   90.00
_cell.angle_gamma   90.00
#
_symmetry.space_group_name_H-M   'P 1'
#
loop_
_entity.id
_entity.type
_entity.pdbx_description
1 polymer ?
#
loop_
_entity_poly.entity_id
_entity_poly.type
_entity_poly.pdbx_seq_one_letter_code
_entity_poly.pdbx_strand_id
1 'polypeptide(L)'
;IVVKMNSATKKIEQLENDRLTVTEMIQQTIDSITELKQRLQTQQIERETLIVDNKDNFQRKAQIELELHDLQSETSQRDAKRNELRKDLAKYDKLISESEQKLAKIIPDYNIIRRQEEQKTAQRDLAEEKRKELFAKRGRGNQFTSKEDRDKWIRIELKSLTKAIQDKREQV
;
A
#
# COMPACT_ATOMS: atom_id res chain seq x y z
N ILE A 1 -59.54 52.23 -91.96
CA ILE A 1 -59.33 52.91 -90.65
C ILE A 1 -59.75 52.00 -89.49
N VAL A 2 -60.94 51.39 -89.53
CA VAL A 2 -61.46 50.46 -88.49
C VAL A 2 -60.60 49.20 -88.24
N VAL A 3 -60.06 48.56 -89.28
CA VAL A 3 -59.23 47.34 -89.13
C VAL A 3 -57.87 47.63 -88.42
N LYS A 4 -57.26 48.79 -88.68
CA LYS A 4 -56.03 49.22 -88.00
C LYS A 4 -56.28 49.52 -86.52
N MET A 5 -57.43 50.12 -86.19
CA MET A 5 -57.87 50.36 -84.81
C MET A 5 -58.04 49.05 -84.02
N ASN A 6 -58.69 48.02 -84.59
CA ASN A 6 -58.83 46.71 -83.94
C ASN A 6 -57.50 45.97 -83.71
N SER A 7 -56.50 46.14 -84.59
CA SER A 7 -55.17 45.55 -84.37
C SER A 7 -54.39 46.27 -83.26
N ALA A 8 -54.58 47.59 -83.14
CA ALA A 8 -53.95 48.40 -82.10
C ALA A 8 -54.53 48.06 -80.72
N THR A 9 -55.85 47.87 -80.61
CA THR A 9 -56.51 47.46 -79.36
C THR A 9 -56.04 46.08 -78.88
N LYS A 10 -55.95 45.08 -79.78
CA LYS A 10 -55.39 43.77 -79.44
C LYS A 10 -53.93 43.84 -78.99
N LYS A 11 -53.14 44.72 -79.60
CA LYS A 11 -51.74 44.90 -79.21
C LYS A 11 -51.61 45.57 -77.84
N ILE A 12 -52.49 46.49 -77.49
CA ILE A 12 -52.55 47.11 -76.16
C ILE A 12 -52.91 46.08 -75.10
N GLU A 13 -53.94 45.27 -75.33
CA GLU A 13 -54.36 44.20 -74.40
C GLU A 13 -53.24 43.16 -74.18
N GLN A 14 -52.53 42.80 -75.25
CA GLN A 14 -51.36 41.91 -75.14
C GLN A 14 -50.22 42.55 -74.34
N LEU A 15 -49.93 43.84 -74.56
CA LEU A 15 -48.91 44.56 -73.79
C LEU A 15 -49.28 44.71 -72.31
N GLU A 16 -50.58 44.87 -72.00
CA GLU A 16 -51.06 44.91 -70.62
C GLU A 16 -50.92 43.55 -69.92
N ASN A 17 -51.23 42.46 -70.63
CA ASN A 17 -51.03 41.11 -70.11
C ASN A 17 -49.54 40.80 -69.90
N ASP A 18 -48.69 41.14 -70.88
CA ASP A 18 -47.23 41.01 -70.76
C ASP A 18 -46.73 41.83 -69.56
N ARG A 19 -47.21 43.07 -69.37
CA ARG A 19 -46.86 43.91 -68.20
C ARG A 19 -47.28 43.27 -66.88
N LEU A 20 -48.47 42.67 -66.80
CA LEU A 20 -48.93 41.96 -65.59
C LEU A 20 -48.03 40.76 -65.29
N THR A 21 -47.72 39.93 -66.29
CA THR A 21 -46.83 38.77 -66.10
C THR A 21 -45.42 39.19 -65.65
N VAL A 22 -44.86 40.25 -66.23
CA VAL A 22 -43.56 40.79 -65.81
C VAL A 22 -43.63 41.31 -64.37
N THR A 23 -44.72 41.97 -63.99
CA THR A 23 -44.92 42.46 -62.62
C THR A 23 -44.99 41.32 -61.61
N GLU A 24 -45.70 40.23 -61.92
CA GLU A 24 -45.77 39.03 -61.08
C GLU A 24 -44.40 38.35 -60.95
N MET A 25 -43.65 38.23 -62.05
CA MET A 25 -42.29 37.69 -62.02
C MET A 25 -41.33 38.56 -61.19
N ILE A 26 -41.46 39.89 -61.27
CA ILE A 26 -40.70 40.81 -60.42
C ILE A 26 -41.04 40.58 -58.95
N GLN A 27 -42.32 40.46 -58.60
CA GLN A 27 -42.72 40.22 -57.21
C GLN A 27 -42.18 38.89 -56.67
N GLN A 28 -42.31 37.79 -57.44
CA GLN A 28 -41.75 36.49 -57.06
C GLN A 28 -40.23 36.54 -56.87
N THR A 29 -39.54 37.32 -57.71
CA THR A 29 -38.10 37.52 -57.60
C THR A 29 -37.73 38.29 -56.33
N ILE A 30 -38.51 39.34 -55.99
CA ILE A 30 -38.31 40.13 -54.76
C ILE A 30 -38.52 39.26 -53.52
N ASP A 31 -39.56 38.42 -53.50
CA ASP A 31 -39.86 37.52 -52.39
C ASP A 31 -38.72 36.49 -52.22
N SER A 32 -38.25 35.92 -53.33
CA SER A 32 -37.12 34.97 -53.34
C SER A 32 -35.82 35.61 -52.83
N ILE A 33 -35.52 36.84 -53.25
CA ILE A 33 -34.35 37.59 -52.76
C ILE A 33 -34.46 37.83 -51.26
N THR A 34 -35.64 38.15 -50.77
CA THR A 34 -35.87 38.43 -49.34
C THR A 34 -35.67 37.17 -48.50
N GLU A 35 -36.21 36.03 -48.95
CA GLU A 35 -36.00 34.74 -48.29
C GLU A 35 -34.52 34.33 -48.28
N LEU A 36 -33.83 34.46 -49.42
CA LEU A 36 -32.40 34.14 -49.52
C LEU A 36 -31.54 35.03 -48.60
N LYS A 37 -31.90 36.31 -48.45
CA LYS A 37 -31.21 37.21 -47.51
C LYS A 37 -31.39 36.79 -46.06
N GLN A 38 -32.61 36.40 -45.68
CA GLN A 38 -32.89 35.90 -44.33
C GLN A 38 -32.11 34.61 -44.04
N ARG A 39 -32.13 33.65 -44.98
CA ARG A 39 -31.36 32.40 -44.86
C ARG A 39 -29.86 32.67 -44.74
N LEU A 40 -29.32 33.59 -45.55
CA LEU A 40 -27.90 33.97 -45.48
C LEU A 40 -27.54 34.54 -44.11
N GLN A 41 -28.38 35.41 -43.56
CA GLN A 41 -28.15 36.00 -42.23
C GLN A 41 -28.18 34.92 -41.13
N THR A 42 -29.14 33.99 -41.18
CA THR A 42 -29.19 32.86 -40.23
C THR A 42 -27.94 32.00 -40.32
N GLN A 43 -27.50 31.65 -41.54
CA GLN A 43 -26.29 30.86 -41.76
C GLN A 43 -25.01 31.59 -41.31
N GLN A 44 -24.95 32.92 -41.44
CA GLN A 44 -23.83 33.70 -40.94
C GLN A 44 -23.72 33.65 -39.42
N ILE A 45 -24.84 33.79 -38.71
CA ILE A 45 -24.90 33.69 -37.25
C ILE A 45 -24.49 32.29 -36.80
N GLU A 46 -25.06 31.24 -37.42
CA GLU A 46 -24.72 29.85 -37.09
C GLU A 46 -23.23 29.55 -37.30
N ARG A 47 -22.66 30.04 -38.40
CA ARG A 47 -21.22 29.93 -38.66
C ARG A 47 -20.39 30.61 -37.58
N GLU A 48 -20.77 31.81 -37.15
CA GLU A 48 -20.06 32.53 -36.08
C GLU A 48 -20.15 31.79 -34.74
N THR A 49 -21.31 31.25 -34.39
CA THR A 49 -21.48 30.39 -33.21
C THR A 49 -20.59 29.15 -33.29
N LEU A 50 -20.59 28.45 -34.42
CA LEU A 50 -19.75 27.25 -34.62
C LEU A 50 -18.25 27.55 -34.52
N ILE A 51 -17.81 28.73 -34.97
CA ILE A 51 -16.39 29.15 -34.84
C ILE A 51 -16.01 29.32 -33.36
N VAL A 52 -16.89 29.93 -32.56
CA VAL A 52 -16.66 30.10 -31.12
C VAL A 52 -16.65 28.75 -30.42
N ASP A 53 -17.65 27.90 -30.67
CA ASP A 53 -17.74 26.57 -30.07
C ASP A 53 -16.53 25.70 -30.43
N ASN A 54 -16.05 25.77 -31.66
CA ASN A 54 -14.87 25.02 -32.10
C ASN A 54 -13.60 25.50 -31.38
N LYS A 55 -13.47 26.81 -31.16
CA LYS A 55 -12.34 27.38 -30.39
C LYS A 55 -12.36 26.89 -28.94
N ASP A 56 -13.53 26.90 -28.30
CA ASP A 56 -13.68 26.43 -26.92
C ASP A 56 -13.42 24.92 -26.81
N ASN A 57 -13.92 24.13 -27.76
CA ASN A 57 -13.63 22.69 -27.83
C ASN A 57 -12.14 22.41 -28.02
N PHE A 58 -11.45 23.19 -28.84
CA PHE A 58 -10.01 23.06 -29.03
C PHE A 58 -9.24 23.33 -27.72
N GLN A 59 -9.61 24.37 -26.99
CA GLN A 59 -8.99 24.69 -25.70
C GLN A 59 -9.23 23.59 -24.66
N ARG A 60 -10.47 23.10 -24.55
CA ARG A 60 -10.82 22.00 -23.63
C ARG A 60 -10.07 20.71 -23.98
N LYS A 61 -9.97 20.39 -25.28
CA LYS A 61 -9.21 19.22 -25.74
C LYS A 61 -7.74 19.32 -25.34
N ALA A 62 -7.12 20.47 -25.58
CA ALA A 62 -5.71 20.69 -25.21
C ALA A 62 -5.50 20.56 -23.69
N GLN A 63 -6.43 21.07 -22.87
CA GLN A 63 -6.37 20.92 -21.41
C GLN A 63 -6.46 19.46 -20.98
N ILE A 64 -7.40 18.70 -21.54
CA ILE A 64 -7.56 17.26 -21.26
C ILE A 64 -6.32 16.47 -21.69
N GLU A 65 -5.72 16.79 -22.83
CA GLU A 65 -4.51 16.11 -23.32
C GLU A 65 -3.32 16.34 -22.38
N LEU A 66 -3.17 17.54 -21.83
CA LEU A 66 -2.14 17.84 -20.83
C LEU A 66 -2.37 17.06 -19.53
N GLU A 67 -3.61 17.08 -19.01
CA GLU A 67 -3.95 16.34 -17.79
C GLU A 67 -3.75 14.82 -17.98
N LEU A 68 -4.10 14.28 -19.14
CA LEU A 68 -3.89 12.89 -19.48
C LEU A 68 -2.38 12.54 -19.50
N HIS A 69 -1.56 13.39 -20.11
CA HIS A 69 -0.11 13.21 -20.14
C HIS A 69 0.48 13.21 -18.71
N ASP A 70 0.05 14.14 -17.87
CA ASP A 70 0.52 14.24 -16.49
C ASP A 70 0.12 13.00 -15.68
N LEU A 71 -1.13 12.54 -15.79
CA LEU A 71 -1.60 11.31 -15.15
C LEU A 71 -0.85 10.06 -15.64
N GLN A 72 -0.51 9.99 -16.92
CA GLN A 72 0.29 8.89 -17.48
C GLN A 72 1.72 8.90 -16.93
N SER A 73 2.34 10.08 -16.82
CA SER A 73 3.67 10.25 -16.23
C SER A 73 3.67 9.84 -14.75
N GLU A 74 2.70 10.32 -13.98
CA GLU A 74 2.53 9.93 -12.57
C GLU A 74 2.35 8.42 -12.40
N THR A 75 1.49 7.81 -13.22
CA THR A 75 1.23 6.37 -13.16
C THR A 75 2.51 5.57 -13.44
N SER A 76 3.27 5.97 -14.45
CA SER A 76 4.55 5.34 -14.81
C SER A 76 5.57 5.44 -13.68
N GLN A 77 5.68 6.59 -13.03
CA GLN A 77 6.56 6.78 -11.86
C GLN A 77 6.12 5.92 -10.67
N ARG A 78 4.81 5.85 -10.38
CA ARG A 78 4.26 5.00 -9.32
C ARG A 78 4.55 3.53 -9.59
N ASP A 79 4.43 3.07 -10.84
CA ASP A 79 4.74 1.69 -11.22
C ASP A 79 6.22 1.36 -11.08
N ALA A 80 7.11 2.29 -11.44
CA ALA A 80 8.55 2.14 -11.20
C ALA A 80 8.85 1.98 -9.69
N LYS A 81 8.31 2.88 -8.86
CA LYS A 81 8.45 2.82 -7.40
C LYS A 81 7.91 1.51 -6.83
N ARG A 82 6.75 1.05 -7.31
CA ARG A 82 6.14 -0.22 -6.90
C ARG A 82 7.04 -1.41 -7.24
N ASN A 83 7.67 -1.40 -8.41
CA ASN A 83 8.59 -2.45 -8.82
C ASN A 83 9.86 -2.46 -7.97
N GLU A 84 10.40 -1.30 -7.58
CA GLU A 84 11.52 -1.22 -6.64
C GLU A 84 11.16 -1.81 -5.28
N LEU A 85 10.03 -1.39 -4.69
CA LEU A 85 9.56 -1.92 -3.41
C LEU A 85 9.33 -3.44 -3.45
N ARG A 86 8.83 -3.97 -4.56
CA ARG A 86 8.68 -5.43 -4.74
C ARG A 86 10.03 -6.16 -4.75
N LYS A 87 11.06 -5.58 -5.36
CA LYS A 87 12.41 -6.15 -5.34
C LYS A 87 12.98 -6.14 -3.92
N ASP A 88 12.79 -5.05 -3.19
CA ASP A 88 13.24 -4.94 -1.80
C ASP A 88 12.53 -5.95 -0.90
N LEU A 89 11.20 -6.10 -1.02
CA LEU A 89 10.44 -7.12 -0.30
C LEU A 89 10.99 -8.53 -0.57
N ALA A 90 11.21 -8.89 -1.84
CA ALA A 90 11.78 -10.19 -2.19
C ALA A 90 13.18 -10.42 -1.59
N LYS A 91 13.98 -9.35 -1.49
CA LYS A 91 15.30 -9.40 -0.84
C LYS A 91 15.17 -9.63 0.66
N TYR A 92 14.25 -8.94 1.34
CA TYR A 92 14.01 -9.12 2.76
C TYR A 92 13.44 -10.50 3.09
N ASP A 93 12.50 -11.01 2.30
CA ASP A 93 11.95 -12.36 2.46
C ASP A 93 13.05 -13.41 2.36
N LYS A 94 13.98 -13.25 1.40
CA LYS A 94 15.15 -14.12 1.29
C LYS A 94 16.05 -14.04 2.52
N LEU A 95 16.34 -12.84 3.01
CA LEU A 95 17.17 -12.62 4.20
C LEU A 95 16.55 -13.23 5.46
N ILE A 96 15.23 -13.08 5.62
CA ILE A 96 14.46 -13.69 6.71
C ILE A 96 14.58 -15.20 6.63
N SER A 97 14.29 -15.80 5.47
CA SER A 97 14.37 -17.24 5.29
C SER A 97 15.77 -17.80 5.57
N GLU A 98 16.83 -17.14 5.08
CA GLU A 98 18.22 -17.53 5.37
C GLU A 98 18.55 -17.43 6.86
N SER A 99 18.04 -16.40 7.55
CA SER A 99 18.27 -16.20 8.99
C SER A 99 17.53 -17.23 9.83
N GLU A 100 16.27 -17.52 9.48
CA GLU A 100 15.47 -18.57 10.11
C GLU A 100 16.12 -19.95 9.93
N GLN A 101 16.64 -20.26 8.74
CA GLN A 101 17.38 -21.50 8.50
C GLN A 101 18.65 -21.60 9.35
N LYS A 102 19.40 -20.50 9.51
CA LYS A 102 20.58 -20.47 10.39
C LYS A 102 20.18 -20.70 11.84
N LEU A 103 19.12 -20.04 12.31
CA LEU A 103 18.61 -20.22 13.67
C LEU A 103 18.12 -21.65 13.92
N ALA A 104 17.40 -22.24 12.96
CA ALA A 104 16.93 -23.62 13.04
C ALA A 104 18.08 -24.63 13.19
N LYS A 105 19.27 -24.31 12.68
CA LYS A 105 20.49 -25.13 12.87
C LYS A 105 21.18 -24.87 14.20
N ILE A 106 21.31 -23.59 14.60
CA ILE A 106 22.08 -23.21 15.79
C ILE A 106 21.34 -23.54 17.09
N ILE A 107 20.01 -23.39 17.13
CA ILE A 107 19.21 -23.58 18.35
C ILE A 107 19.36 -25.00 18.94
N PRO A 108 19.23 -26.08 18.15
CA PRO A 108 19.47 -27.44 18.65
C PRO A 108 20.86 -27.64 19.23
N ASP A 109 21.90 -27.21 18.51
CA ASP A 109 23.30 -27.37 18.92
C ASP A 109 23.58 -26.62 20.22
N TYR A 110 23.10 -25.38 20.33
CA TYR A 110 23.19 -24.58 21.54
C TYR A 110 22.51 -25.28 22.72
N ASN A 111 21.30 -25.82 22.53
CA ASN A 111 20.56 -26.52 23.59
C ASN A 111 21.28 -27.80 24.05
N ILE A 112 21.94 -28.52 23.14
CA ILE A 112 22.74 -29.71 23.49
C ILE A 112 23.93 -29.30 24.35
N ILE A 113 24.71 -28.30 23.91
CA ILE A 113 25.89 -27.82 24.63
C ILE A 113 25.48 -27.27 26.00
N ARG A 114 24.40 -26.50 26.08
CA ARG A 114 23.86 -25.97 27.32
C ARG A 114 23.50 -27.09 28.30
N ARG A 115 22.80 -28.14 27.86
CA ARG A 115 22.47 -29.29 28.71
C ARG A 115 23.71 -30.03 29.20
N GLN A 116 24.73 -30.17 28.35
CA GLN A 116 25.99 -30.80 28.73
C GLN A 116 26.72 -29.97 29.79
N GLU A 117 26.75 -28.64 29.64
CA GLU A 117 27.32 -27.72 30.61
C GLU A 117 26.59 -27.80 31.96
N GLU A 118 25.26 -27.71 31.95
CA GLU A 118 24.41 -27.87 33.15
C GLU A 118 24.70 -29.20 33.87
N GLN A 119 24.83 -30.31 33.12
CA GLN A 119 25.15 -31.62 33.68
C GLN A 119 26.56 -31.67 34.31
N LYS A 120 27.56 -31.09 33.64
CA LYS A 120 28.94 -31.04 34.15
C LYS A 120 29.06 -30.17 35.38
N THR A 121 28.35 -29.04 35.41
CA THR A 121 28.27 -28.16 36.57
C THR A 121 27.63 -28.88 37.75
N ALA A 122 26.51 -29.59 37.55
CA ALA A 122 25.90 -30.41 38.60
C ALA A 122 26.84 -31.52 39.12
N GLN A 123 27.58 -32.19 38.23
CA GLN A 123 28.58 -33.20 38.62
C GLN A 123 29.72 -32.61 39.44
N ARG A 124 30.22 -31.43 39.05
CA ARG A 124 31.26 -30.70 39.78
C ARG A 124 30.77 -30.35 41.19
N ASP A 125 29.57 -29.81 41.31
CA ASP A 125 29.02 -29.36 42.59
C ASP A 125 28.84 -30.55 43.55
N LEU A 126 28.33 -31.69 43.06
CA LEU A 126 28.23 -32.92 43.85
C LEU A 126 29.60 -33.46 44.27
N ALA A 127 30.60 -33.42 43.39
CA ALA A 127 31.97 -33.84 43.72
C ALA A 127 32.59 -32.91 44.76
N GLU A 128 32.33 -31.61 44.68
CA GLU A 128 32.79 -30.63 45.64
C GLU A 128 32.12 -30.80 47.01
N GLU A 129 30.83 -31.10 47.05
CA GLU A 129 30.11 -31.44 48.28
C GLU A 129 30.70 -32.70 48.93
N LYS A 130 30.89 -33.78 48.17
CA LYS A 130 31.55 -35.00 48.65
C LYS A 130 32.97 -34.73 49.17
N ARG A 131 33.72 -33.88 48.47
CA ARG A 131 35.06 -33.46 48.92
C ARG A 131 34.98 -32.74 50.26
N LYS A 132 34.06 -31.78 50.42
CA LYS A 132 33.82 -31.05 51.68
C LYS A 132 33.44 -32.03 52.81
N GLU A 133 32.56 -32.98 52.54
CA GLU A 133 32.14 -34.00 53.50
C GLU A 133 33.32 -34.88 53.94
N LEU A 134 34.13 -35.37 52.99
CA LEU A 134 35.32 -36.19 53.30
C LEU A 134 36.36 -35.40 54.09
N PHE A 135 36.59 -34.12 53.74
CA PHE A 135 37.49 -33.25 54.52
C PHE A 135 36.97 -33.05 55.95
N ALA A 136 35.68 -32.82 56.14
CA ALA A 136 35.07 -32.72 57.46
C ALA A 136 35.21 -34.02 58.26
N LYS A 137 35.03 -35.20 57.63
CA LYS A 137 35.23 -36.51 58.27
C LYS A 137 36.70 -36.77 58.62
N ARG A 138 37.64 -36.45 57.73
CA ARG A 138 39.09 -36.62 57.97
C ARG A 138 39.59 -35.71 59.09
N GLY A 139 39.07 -34.48 59.16
CA GLY A 139 39.32 -33.58 60.29
C GLY A 139 38.95 -34.24 61.63
N ARG A 140 37.76 -34.86 61.72
CA ARG A 140 37.30 -35.57 62.92
C ARG A 140 38.15 -36.79 63.28
N GLY A 141 38.61 -37.56 62.29
CA GLY A 141 39.44 -38.75 62.51
C GLY A 141 40.81 -38.44 63.12
N ASN A 142 41.39 -37.29 62.80
CA ASN A 142 42.67 -36.81 63.35
C ASN A 142 42.50 -35.83 64.54
N GLN A 143 41.28 -35.52 64.97
CA GLN A 143 41.01 -34.53 66.03
C GLN A 143 41.22 -35.10 67.45
N PHE A 144 41.33 -36.42 67.59
CA PHE A 144 41.42 -37.09 68.88
C PHE A 144 42.74 -37.84 69.00
N THR A 145 43.57 -37.40 69.94
CA THR A 145 44.86 -38.01 70.29
C THR A 145 44.72 -39.25 71.16
N SER A 146 43.55 -39.48 71.78
CA SER A 146 43.25 -40.67 72.61
C SER A 146 41.82 -41.18 72.38
N LYS A 147 41.51 -42.39 72.85
CA LYS A 147 40.15 -42.97 72.76
C LYS A 147 39.19 -42.22 73.69
N GLU A 148 39.66 -41.82 74.85
CA GLU A 148 38.90 -41.12 75.88
C GLU A 148 38.47 -39.72 75.42
N ASP A 149 39.34 -38.98 74.73
CA ASP A 149 39.01 -37.65 74.18
C ASP A 149 37.92 -37.74 73.11
N ARG A 150 37.99 -38.78 72.28
CA ARG A 150 36.97 -39.10 71.27
C ARG A 150 35.63 -39.40 71.93
N ASP A 151 35.61 -40.30 72.92
CA ASP A 151 34.38 -40.71 73.59
C ASP A 151 33.76 -39.55 74.38
N LYS A 152 34.57 -38.67 74.96
CA LYS A 152 34.09 -37.45 75.65
C LYS A 152 33.42 -36.49 74.67
N TRP A 153 34.03 -36.28 73.50
CA TRP A 153 33.44 -35.45 72.45
C TRP A 153 32.13 -36.05 71.92
N ILE A 154 32.09 -37.36 71.62
CA ILE A 154 30.87 -38.05 71.18
C ILE A 154 29.75 -37.90 72.20
N ARG A 155 30.05 -37.99 73.51
CA ARG A 155 29.05 -37.86 74.57
C ARG A 155 28.48 -36.44 74.68
N ILE A 156 29.29 -35.41 74.43
CA ILE A 156 28.84 -34.02 74.36
C ILE A 156 27.97 -33.80 73.12
N GLU A 157 28.42 -34.31 71.97
CA GLU A 157 27.70 -34.17 70.70
C GLU A 157 26.33 -34.86 70.75
N LEU A 158 26.25 -36.05 71.35
CA LEU A 158 24.98 -36.77 71.57
C LEU A 158 24.02 -35.97 72.45
N LYS A 159 24.51 -35.33 73.52
CA LYS A 159 23.67 -34.45 74.36
C LYS A 159 23.15 -33.25 73.56
N SER A 160 23.99 -32.64 72.74
CA SER A 160 23.62 -31.52 71.88
C SER A 160 22.54 -31.91 70.86
N LEU A 161 22.75 -33.03 70.16
CA LEU A 161 21.78 -33.55 69.18
C LEU A 161 20.46 -33.96 69.82
N THR A 162 20.49 -34.60 70.99
CA THR A 162 19.26 -34.99 71.70
C THR A 162 18.46 -33.76 72.10
N LYS A 163 19.13 -32.69 72.56
CA LYS A 163 18.49 -31.42 72.88
C LYS A 163 17.89 -30.77 71.61
N ALA A 164 18.64 -30.72 70.52
CA ALA A 164 18.15 -30.16 69.26
C ALA A 164 16.94 -30.94 68.70
N ILE A 165 16.89 -32.27 68.86
CA ILE A 165 15.74 -33.09 68.48
C ILE A 165 14.52 -32.80 69.36
N GLN A 166 14.72 -32.63 70.66
CA GLN A 166 13.65 -32.29 71.61
C GLN A 166 13.07 -30.91 71.29
N ASP A 167 13.92 -29.90 71.11
CA ASP A 167 13.52 -28.53 70.75
C ASP A 167 12.74 -28.52 69.42
N LYS A 168 13.14 -29.35 68.45
CA LYS A 168 12.47 -29.47 67.16
C LYS A 168 11.14 -30.25 67.23
N ARG A 169 10.97 -31.15 68.20
CA ARG A 169 9.70 -31.83 68.49
C ARG A 169 8.71 -30.94 69.22
N GLU A 170 9.18 -29.97 70.00
CA GLU A 170 8.34 -28.98 70.67
C GLU A 170 7.89 -27.84 69.73
N GLN A 171 8.54 -27.69 68.56
CA GLN A 171 8.18 -26.73 67.50
C GLN A 171 7.20 -27.27 66.44
N VAL A 172 6.79 -28.54 66.54
CA VAL A 172 5.76 -29.17 65.68
C VAL A 172 4.49 -29.38 66.50
#